data_AF-A0AB39J1U6-F1
#
_entry.id   AF-A0AB39J1U6-F1
#
_cell.length_a   1.000
_cell.length_b   1.000
_cell.length_c   1.000
_cell.angle_alpha   90.00
_cell.angle_beta   90.00
_cell.angle_gamma   90.00
#
_symmetry.space_group_name_H-M   'P 1'
#
loop_
_entity.id
_entity.type
_entity.pdbx_description
1 polymer ?
#
loop_
_entity_poly.entity_id
_entity_poly.type
_entity_poly.pdbx_seq_one_letter_code
_entity_poly.pdbx_strand_id
1 'polypeptide(L)'
;MWETLPDWFWALYYLFFLATLGNAIFSVVKNKQRGLSILTIVFTVTIPMISLINSIGRVEGMNEFEHLFSQLRQGAVWSIFTVIGYIFLLVWWVLILFKSKSKNKGIVSN
;
A
#
# COMPACT_ATOMS: atom_id res chain seq x y z
N MET A 1 -8.13 6.76 -26.60
CA MET A 1 -6.99 5.90 -26.20
C MET A 1 -7.08 5.69 -24.71
N TRP A 2 -6.70 4.51 -24.22
CA TRP A 2 -6.57 4.26 -22.78
C TRP A 2 -5.31 4.97 -22.29
N GLU A 3 -5.46 5.96 -21.41
CA GLU A 3 -4.31 6.63 -20.80
C GLU A 3 -3.93 5.89 -19.52
N THR A 4 -2.65 5.57 -19.36
CA THR A 4 -2.15 4.98 -18.12
C THR A 4 -1.08 5.86 -17.54
N LEU A 5 -0.87 5.75 -16.24
CA LEU A 5 0.26 6.42 -15.60
C LEU A 5 1.58 5.96 -16.24
N PRO A 6 2.60 6.82 -16.28
CA PRO A 6 3.89 6.48 -16.86
C PRO A 6 4.49 5.18 -16.26
N ASP A 7 5.23 4.41 -17.06
CA ASP A 7 5.77 3.10 -16.65
C ASP A 7 6.61 3.15 -15.37
N TRP A 8 7.35 4.25 -15.15
CA TRP A 8 8.15 4.44 -13.94
C TRP A 8 7.29 4.47 -12.67
N PHE A 9 6.05 4.97 -12.76
CA PHE A 9 5.11 5.00 -11.65
C PHE A 9 4.71 3.56 -11.27
N TRP A 10 4.39 2.74 -12.26
CA TRP A 10 4.06 1.33 -12.06
C TRP A 10 5.24 0.55 -11.48
N ALA A 11 6.46 0.79 -11.96
CA ALA A 11 7.67 0.18 -11.40
C ALA A 11 7.84 0.52 -9.90
N LEU A 12 7.67 1.79 -9.52
CA LEU A 12 7.72 2.22 -8.12
C LEU A 12 6.58 1.62 -7.29
N TYR A 13 5.37 1.56 -7.87
CA TYR A 13 4.19 0.99 -7.23
C TYR A 13 4.41 -0.48 -6.88
N TYR A 14 4.80 -1.33 -7.84
CA TYR A 14 5.06 -2.75 -7.57
C TYR A 14 6.24 -2.95 -6.61
N LEU A 15 7.29 -2.13 -6.70
CA LEU A 15 8.41 -2.17 -5.78
C LEU A 15 7.99 -1.88 -4.33
N PHE A 16 7.10 -0.89 -4.12
CA PHE A 16 6.55 -0.58 -2.80
C PHE A 16 5.79 -1.77 -2.21
N PHE A 17 4.93 -2.42 -3.00
CA PHE A 17 4.18 -3.60 -2.54
C PHE A 17 5.10 -4.80 -2.24
N LEU A 18 6.11 -5.05 -3.08
CA LEU A 18 7.10 -6.10 -2.84
C LEU A 18 7.91 -5.84 -1.56
N ALA A 19 8.39 -4.61 -1.37
CA ALA A 19 9.11 -4.22 -0.16
C ALA A 19 8.22 -4.34 1.09
N THR A 20 6.95 -3.97 0.98
CA THR A 20 5.97 -4.08 2.07
C THR A 20 5.75 -5.53 2.45
N LEU A 21 5.55 -6.41 1.46
CA LEU A 21 5.35 -7.85 1.68
C LEU A 21 6.57 -8.47 2.36
N GLY A 22 7.78 -8.21 1.87
CA GLY A 22 9.02 -8.72 2.46
C GLY A 22 9.20 -8.28 3.92
N ASN A 23 8.97 -7.00 4.23
CA ASN A 23 9.05 -6.49 5.59
C ASN A 23 7.96 -7.06 6.50
N ALA A 24 6.75 -7.24 5.98
CA ALA A 24 5.63 -7.77 6.76
C ALA A 24 5.88 -9.23 7.14
N ILE A 25 6.36 -10.05 6.20
CA ILE A 25 6.78 -11.43 6.45
C ILE A 25 7.90 -11.46 7.51
N PHE A 26 8.94 -10.64 7.35
CA PHE A 26 10.03 -10.55 8.33
C PHE A 26 9.53 -10.17 9.74
N SER A 27 8.57 -9.26 9.83
CA SER A 27 7.96 -8.84 11.11
C SER A 27 7.14 -9.95 11.76
N VAL A 28 6.38 -10.75 10.97
CA VAL A 28 5.66 -11.93 11.46
C VAL A 28 6.63 -12.99 12.00
N VAL A 29 7.70 -13.30 11.25
CA VAL A 29 8.73 -14.26 11.66
C VAL A 29 9.40 -13.85 12.96
N LYS A 30 9.70 -12.54 13.11
CA LYS A 30 10.30 -11.99 14.33
C LYS A 30 9.33 -11.87 15.52
N ASN A 31 8.09 -12.35 15.36
CA ASN A 31 7.04 -12.35 16.37
C ASN A 31 6.75 -10.94 16.96
N LYS A 32 7.07 -9.89 16.20
CA LYS A 32 6.91 -8.49 16.62
C LYS A 32 5.70 -7.93 15.88
N GLN A 33 4.63 -7.63 16.61
CA GLN A 33 3.38 -7.08 16.04
C GLN A 33 2.67 -8.02 15.04
N ARG A 34 2.57 -9.32 15.35
CA ARG A 34 1.95 -10.34 14.47
C ARG A 34 0.59 -9.92 13.88
N GLY A 35 -0.31 -9.35 14.68
CA GLY A 35 -1.64 -8.94 14.19
C GLY A 35 -1.59 -7.86 13.11
N LEU A 36 -0.83 -6.79 13.33
CA LEU A 36 -0.68 -5.70 12.34
C LEU A 36 0.06 -6.17 11.08
N SER A 37 1.05 -7.05 11.21
CA SER A 37 1.79 -7.57 10.07
C SER A 37 0.94 -8.51 9.20
N ILE A 38 0.08 -9.35 9.79
CA ILE A 38 -0.87 -10.20 9.03
C ILE A 38 -1.86 -9.31 8.26
N LEU A 39 -2.43 -8.29 8.92
CA LEU A 39 -3.34 -7.35 8.26
C LEU A 39 -2.65 -6.60 7.10
N THR A 40 -1.38 -6.23 7.29
CA THR A 40 -0.56 -5.60 6.24
C THR A 40 -0.37 -6.51 5.04
N ILE A 41 -0.10 -7.82 5.24
CA ILE A 41 0.03 -8.79 4.15
C ILE A 41 -1.27 -8.87 3.35
N VAL A 42 -2.41 -8.97 4.03
CA VAL A 42 -3.74 -9.03 3.38
C VAL A 42 -3.96 -7.77 2.54
N PHE A 43 -3.76 -6.57 3.11
CA PHE A 43 -3.94 -5.31 2.39
C PHE A 43 -2.97 -5.11 1.23
N THR A 44 -1.72 -5.58 1.37
CA THR A 44 -0.70 -5.52 0.31
C THR A 44 -1.15 -6.27 -0.95
N VAL A 45 -1.99 -7.30 -0.82
CA VAL A 45 -2.50 -8.07 -1.97
C VAL A 45 -3.88 -7.57 -2.41
N THR A 46 -4.78 -7.29 -1.46
CA THR A 46 -6.17 -6.96 -1.79
C THR A 46 -6.32 -5.57 -2.39
N ILE A 47 -5.54 -4.58 -1.93
CA ILE A 47 -5.60 -3.20 -2.46
C ILE A 47 -5.28 -3.15 -3.97
N PRO A 48 -4.12 -3.65 -4.45
CA PRO A 48 -3.81 -3.61 -5.88
C PRO A 48 -4.81 -4.44 -6.69
N MET A 49 -5.24 -5.61 -6.19
CA MET A 49 -6.24 -6.42 -6.88
C MET A 49 -7.59 -5.71 -7.04
N ILE A 50 -8.13 -5.13 -5.98
CA ILE A 50 -9.41 -4.41 -6.01
C ILE A 50 -9.28 -3.19 -6.90
N SER A 51 -8.16 -2.46 -6.80
CA SER A 51 -7.89 -1.30 -7.65
C SER A 51 -7.82 -1.68 -9.13
N LEU A 52 -7.14 -2.78 -9.48
CA LEU A 52 -7.02 -3.26 -10.86
C LEU A 52 -8.37 -3.70 -11.41
N ILE A 53 -9.12 -4.54 -10.67
CA ILE A 53 -10.42 -5.06 -11.11
C ILE A 53 -11.41 -3.91 -11.36
N ASN A 54 -11.46 -2.92 -10.47
CA ASN A 54 -12.39 -1.80 -10.62
C ASN A 54 -11.90 -0.74 -11.63
N SER A 55 -10.63 -0.80 -12.04
CA SER A 55 -10.12 0.04 -13.14
C SER A 55 -10.41 -0.55 -14.52
N ILE A 56 -10.84 -1.82 -14.61
CA ILE A 56 -11.32 -2.43 -15.86
C ILE A 56 -12.71 -1.85 -16.17
N GLY A 57 -12.88 -1.28 -17.35
CA GLY A 57 -14.14 -0.63 -17.74
C GLY A 57 -14.23 0.86 -17.38
N ARG A 58 -13.09 1.47 -17.06
CA ARG A 58 -12.95 2.91 -16.88
C ARG A 58 -13.34 3.69 -18.16
N VAL A 59 -13.80 4.93 -18.00
CA VAL A 59 -14.06 5.83 -19.13
C VAL A 59 -12.77 6.09 -19.93
N GLU A 60 -12.86 6.07 -21.26
CA GLU A 60 -11.73 6.37 -22.15
C GLU A 60 -11.17 7.78 -21.90
N GLY A 61 -9.84 7.94 -22.03
CA GLY A 61 -9.18 9.24 -21.85
C GLY A 61 -8.95 9.68 -20.40
N MET A 62 -9.49 8.98 -19.40
CA MET A 62 -9.12 9.19 -18.00
C MET A 62 -7.81 8.41 -17.70
N ASN A 63 -7.20 8.52 -16.52
CA ASN A 63 -6.21 7.54 -16.03
C ASN A 63 -6.74 6.77 -14.80
N GLU A 64 -6.00 5.75 -14.33
CA GLU A 64 -6.42 4.89 -13.21
C GLU A 64 -6.55 5.69 -11.90
N PHE A 65 -5.68 6.67 -11.69
CA PHE A 65 -5.71 7.53 -10.51
C PHE A 65 -6.92 8.47 -10.51
N GLU A 66 -7.18 9.13 -11.64
CA GLU A 66 -8.36 9.97 -11.84
C GLU A 66 -9.65 9.18 -11.67
N HIS A 67 -9.66 7.93 -12.13
CA HIS A 67 -10.82 7.06 -11.91
C HIS A 67 -11.04 6.77 -10.44
N LEU A 68 -10.00 6.33 -9.74
CA LEU A 68 -10.06 6.09 -8.31
C LEU A 68 -10.57 7.34 -7.58
N PHE A 69 -10.06 8.52 -7.94
CA PHE A 69 -10.47 9.78 -7.34
C PHE A 69 -11.93 10.15 -7.68
N SER A 70 -12.36 9.94 -8.93
CA SER A 70 -13.74 10.18 -9.35
C SER A 70 -14.72 9.28 -8.58
N GLN A 71 -14.35 8.03 -8.37
CA GLN A 71 -15.14 7.02 -7.67
C GLN A 71 -15.15 7.28 -6.15
N LEU A 72 -14.05 7.81 -5.62
CA LEU A 72 -13.97 8.27 -4.23
C LEU A 72 -14.94 9.43 -3.97
N ARG A 73 -15.00 10.41 -4.89
CA ARG A 73 -15.95 11.52 -4.80
C ARG A 73 -17.41 11.06 -4.89
N GLN A 74 -17.66 9.99 -5.64
CA GLN A 74 -18.98 9.35 -5.73
C GLN A 74 -19.29 8.47 -4.51
N GLY A 75 -18.34 8.28 -3.59
CA GLY A 75 -18.51 7.47 -2.39
C GLY A 75 -18.49 5.96 -2.66
N ALA A 76 -17.87 5.52 -3.75
CA ALA A 76 -17.80 4.10 -4.07
C ALA A 76 -17.02 3.33 -2.99
N VAL A 77 -17.63 2.31 -2.40
CA VAL A 77 -17.07 1.57 -1.25
C VAL A 77 -15.67 1.02 -1.54
N TRP A 78 -15.44 0.49 -2.75
CA TRP A 78 -14.14 -0.03 -3.16
C TRP A 78 -13.05 1.05 -3.18
N SER A 79 -13.38 2.27 -3.60
CA SER A 79 -12.45 3.39 -3.68
C SER A 79 -12.08 3.90 -2.28
N ILE A 80 -13.06 3.98 -1.37
CA ILE A 80 -12.84 4.32 0.04
C ILE A 80 -11.96 3.27 0.70
N PHE A 81 -12.27 1.98 0.50
CA PHE A 81 -11.47 0.87 1.00
C PHE A 81 -10.02 0.95 0.50
N THR A 82 -9.84 1.19 -0.80
CA THR A 82 -8.53 1.29 -1.45
C THR A 82 -7.72 2.46 -0.86
N VAL A 83 -8.33 3.63 -0.67
CA VAL A 83 -7.67 4.82 -0.10
C VAL A 83 -7.31 4.62 1.37
N ILE A 84 -8.23 4.09 2.18
CA ILE A 84 -7.95 3.75 3.58
C ILE A 84 -6.81 2.72 3.66
N GLY A 85 -6.82 1.74 2.77
CA GLY A 85 -5.77 0.75 2.65
C GLY A 85 -4.39 1.37 2.37
N TYR A 86 -4.30 2.30 1.41
CA TYR A 86 -3.05 3.01 1.14
C TYR A 86 -2.57 3.82 2.35
N ILE A 87 -3.47 4.52 3.04
CA ILE A 87 -3.14 5.28 4.26
C ILE A 87 -2.62 4.32 5.34
N PHE A 88 -3.27 3.18 5.53
CA PHE A 88 -2.83 2.17 6.49
C PHE A 88 -1.42 1.67 6.19
N LEU A 89 -1.10 1.35 4.92
CA LEU A 89 0.23 0.89 4.53
C LEU A 89 1.30 1.98 4.79
N LEU A 90 0.99 3.25 4.53
CA LEU A 90 1.88 4.37 4.84
C LEU A 90 2.14 4.50 6.35
N VAL A 91 1.08 4.45 7.16
CA VAL A 91 1.20 4.49 8.63
C VAL A 91 2.03 3.32 9.15
N TRP A 92 1.83 2.12 8.60
CA TRP A 92 2.60 0.94 8.98
C TRP A 92 4.10 1.10 8.67
N TRP A 93 4.45 1.61 7.50
CA TRP A 93 5.84 1.94 7.14
C TRP A 93 6.46 2.93 8.10
N VAL A 94 5.73 4.01 8.43
CA VAL A 94 6.13 5.01 9.42
C VAL A 94 6.44 4.35 10.77
N LEU A 95 5.55 3.49 11.27
CA LEU A 95 5.74 2.76 12.53
C LEU A 95 7.00 1.88 12.52
N ILE A 96 7.28 1.19 11.41
CA ILE A 96 8.47 0.34 11.29
C ILE A 96 9.75 1.17 11.27
N LEU A 97 9.78 2.25 10.48
CA LEU A 97 10.95 3.12 10.36
C LEU A 97 11.28 3.80 11.70
N PHE A 98 10.27 4.30 12.41
CA PHE A 98 10.48 4.91 13.74
C PHE A 98 10.91 3.90 14.80
N LYS A 99 10.34 2.68 14.78
CA LYS A 99 10.73 1.61 15.71
C LYS A 99 12.15 1.10 15.47
N SER A 100 12.63 1.13 14.23
CA SER A 100 14.03 0.82 13.88
C SER A 100 14.99 1.82 14.52
N LYS A 101 14.69 3.13 14.45
CA LYS A 101 15.54 4.17 15.05
C LYS A 101 15.63 4.09 16.58
N SER A 102 14.54 3.71 17.26
CA SER A 102 14.57 3.53 18.72
C SER A 102 15.49 2.38 19.15
N LYS A 103 15.54 1.28 18.39
CA LYS A 103 16.41 0.14 18.73
C LYS A 103 17.90 0.45 18.53
N ASN A 104 18.25 1.25 17.53
CA ASN A 104 19.64 1.66 17.28
C ASN A 104 20.18 2.65 18.32
N LYS A 105 19.33 3.46 18.96
CA LYS A 105 19.78 4.38 20.02
C LYS A 105 20.25 3.66 21.30
N GLY A 106 19.81 2.43 21.56
CA GLY A 106 20.25 1.65 22.72
C GLY A 106 21.56 0.89 22.52
N ILE A 107 22.08 0.79 21.30
CA ILE A 107 23.33 0.04 21.00
C ILE A 107 24.55 0.99 20.94
N VAL A 108 24.34 2.28 20.65
CA VAL A 108 25.43 3.27 20.54
C VAL A 108 25.82 3.90 21.89
N SER A 109 25.09 3.61 22.98
CA SER A 109 25.38 4.17 24.31
C SER A 109 25.98 3.17 25.32
N ASN A 110 26.51 2.04 24.87
CA ASN A 110 27.20 1.06 25.74
C ASN A 110 28.68 0.95 25.37
#